data_AF-A0A2V9MYW9-F1
#
_entry.id   AF-A0A2V9MYW9-F1
#
_cell.length_a   1.000
_cell.length_b   1.000
_cell.length_c   1.000
_cell.angle_alpha   90.00
_cell.angle_beta   90.00
_cell.angle_gamma   90.00
#
_symmetry.space_group_name_H-M   'P 1'
#
loop_
_entity.id
_entity.type
_entity.pdbx_description
1 polymer ?
#
loop_
_entity_poly.entity_id
_entity_poly.type
_entity_poly.pdbx_seq_one_letter_code
_entity_poly.pdbx_strand_id
1 'polypeptide(L)'
;AAESQKQAALDEATVKEATGGDTISARYLYQEYFDFRPQFKVWLTTNHLPDIRGTDDAIWRRIHLIPFKQQFTGKSCDSKLRNKLERELSGILAWAVRGCLEWQRSGLGVASVVKAATLDYRRESDQIARFLKERCSRRGDDQASGHELYEAYSQWCSDRGEKPESNNTFAKRLAEHGIGKKRTQKGTMYKGVGLKEEVRGKLTGSGES
;
A
#
# COMPACT_ATOMS: atom_id res chain seq x y z
N ALA A 1 -7.78 15.27 -23.48
CA ALA A 1 -6.47 14.67 -23.14
C ALA A 1 -6.75 13.41 -22.33
N ALA A 2 -6.27 12.25 -22.78
CA ALA A 2 -6.51 10.97 -22.11
C ALA A 2 -5.57 10.86 -20.91
N GLU A 3 -6.06 11.23 -19.73
CA GLU A 3 -5.36 10.96 -18.47
C GLU A 3 -5.46 9.46 -18.22
N SER A 4 -4.36 8.74 -18.45
CA SER A 4 -4.28 7.34 -18.04
C SER A 4 -4.51 7.28 -16.53
N GLN A 5 -5.54 6.57 -16.09
CA GLN A 5 -5.89 6.27 -14.70
C GLN A 5 -4.77 5.43 -14.04
N LYS A 6 -3.57 5.97 -13.93
CA LYS A 6 -2.48 5.33 -13.20
C LYS A 6 -2.83 5.41 -11.73
N GLN A 7 -2.77 4.25 -11.08
CA GLN A 7 -2.86 4.10 -9.64
C GLN A 7 -1.84 5.05 -9.00
N ALA A 8 -2.31 6.15 -8.40
CA ALA A 8 -1.43 7.16 -7.84
C ALA A 8 -0.81 6.63 -6.54
N ALA A 9 0.49 6.85 -6.38
CA ALA A 9 1.16 6.51 -5.12
C ALA A 9 0.70 7.48 -4.03
N LEU A 10 0.44 6.94 -2.85
CA LEU A 10 0.11 7.74 -1.67
C LEU A 10 1.39 8.39 -1.12
N ASP A 11 1.34 9.67 -0.78
CA ASP A 11 2.43 10.32 -0.06
C ASP A 11 2.44 9.85 1.41
N GLU A 12 3.25 8.84 1.69
CA GLU A 12 3.35 8.25 3.01
C GLU A 12 3.88 9.24 4.06
N ALA A 13 4.73 10.20 3.66
CA ALA A 13 5.28 11.18 4.59
C ALA A 13 4.16 12.12 5.05
N THR A 14 3.39 12.67 4.12
CA THR A 14 2.23 13.52 4.43
C THR A 14 1.20 12.78 5.28
N VAL A 15 0.91 11.51 4.97
CA VAL A 15 -0.05 10.73 5.77
C VAL A 15 0.48 10.49 7.18
N LYS A 16 1.76 10.15 7.34
CA LYS A 16 2.38 9.93 8.66
C LYS A 16 2.39 11.20 9.50
N GLU A 17 2.66 12.34 8.89
CA GLU A 17 2.63 13.67 9.51
C GLU A 17 1.19 14.06 9.93
N ALA A 18 0.24 14.04 8.99
CA ALA A 18 -1.15 14.43 9.24
C ALA A 18 -1.88 13.55 10.27
N THR A 19 -1.45 12.29 10.42
CA THR A 19 -2.05 11.33 11.37
C THR A 19 -1.17 11.03 12.58
N GLY A 20 0.00 11.67 12.68
CA GLY A 20 0.99 11.43 13.73
C GLY A 20 0.54 11.88 15.12
N GLY A 21 -0.28 12.94 15.16
CA GLY A 21 -0.77 13.54 16.42
C GLY A 21 0.13 14.65 16.97
N ASP A 22 1.27 14.87 16.32
CA ASP A 22 2.21 15.97 16.55
C ASP A 22 1.73 17.27 15.88
N THR A 23 2.34 18.38 16.26
CA THR A 23 2.10 19.68 15.62
C THR A 23 2.65 19.67 14.19
N ILE A 24 1.88 20.20 13.25
CA ILE A 24 2.26 20.32 11.84
C ILE A 24 2.27 21.80 11.44
N SER A 25 3.23 22.17 10.60
CA SER A 25 3.34 23.53 10.06
C SER A 25 2.62 23.61 8.73
N ALA A 26 1.70 24.56 8.60
CA ALA A 26 1.04 24.87 7.33
C ALA A 26 1.19 26.36 7.02
N ARG A 27 0.89 26.74 5.78
CA ARG A 27 0.85 28.15 5.37
C ARG A 27 -0.51 28.49 4.80
N TYR A 28 -0.98 29.68 5.11
CA TYR A 28 -2.07 30.27 4.35
C TYR A 28 -1.61 30.58 2.92
N LEU A 29 -2.56 30.69 2.00
CA LEU A 29 -2.24 30.99 0.61
C LEU A 29 -1.58 32.37 0.51
N TYR A 30 -0.30 32.40 0.09
CA TYR A 30 0.55 33.60 0.00
C TYR A 30 0.78 34.35 1.33
N GLN A 31 0.73 33.65 2.45
CA GLN A 31 0.83 34.24 3.80
C GLN A 31 1.78 33.43 4.71
N GLU A 32 1.90 33.82 5.97
CA GLU A 32 2.79 33.22 6.96
C GLU A 32 2.47 31.76 7.28
N TYR A 33 3.50 31.10 7.83
CA TYR A 33 3.35 29.77 8.40
C TYR A 33 2.70 29.86 9.77
N PHE A 34 1.90 28.86 10.09
CA PHE A 34 1.37 28.63 11.41
C PHE A 34 1.46 27.15 11.76
N ASP A 35 1.55 26.90 13.05
CA ASP A 35 1.63 25.57 13.62
C ASP A 35 0.29 25.19 14.23
N PHE A 36 -0.16 23.97 13.98
CA PHE A 36 -1.38 23.46 14.60
C PHE A 36 -1.30 21.96 14.87
N ARG A 37 -2.03 21.51 15.87
CA ARG A 37 -2.20 20.09 16.13
C ARG A 37 -3.38 19.55 15.31
N PRO A 38 -3.23 18.49 14.51
CA PRO A 38 -4.33 17.92 13.74
C PRO A 38 -5.52 17.52 14.63
N GLN A 39 -6.69 18.12 14.35
CA GLN A 39 -7.97 17.80 15.01
C GLN A 39 -8.95 17.08 14.07
N PHE A 40 -8.46 16.63 12.91
CA PHE A 40 -9.27 16.00 11.87
C PHE A 40 -9.02 14.50 11.76
N LYS A 41 -9.88 13.83 10.99
CA LYS A 41 -9.65 12.47 10.48
C LYS A 41 -9.64 12.51 8.96
N VAL A 42 -8.63 11.88 8.37
CA VAL A 42 -8.48 11.81 6.92
C VAL A 42 -9.38 10.70 6.38
N TRP A 43 -10.30 11.07 5.50
CA TRP A 43 -11.12 10.13 4.73
C TRP A 43 -10.73 10.22 3.27
N LEU A 44 -10.30 9.10 2.68
CA LEU A 44 -10.06 8.97 1.26
C LEU A 44 -11.10 8.04 0.67
N THR A 45 -11.88 8.54 -0.28
CA THR A 45 -12.84 7.74 -1.05
C THR A 45 -12.30 7.56 -2.46
N THR A 46 -12.18 6.31 -2.90
CA THR A 46 -11.63 5.99 -4.21
C THR A 46 -12.18 4.67 -4.73
N ASN A 47 -12.31 4.57 -6.05
CA ASN A 47 -12.63 3.32 -6.74
C ASN A 47 -11.37 2.46 -7.00
N HIS A 48 -10.20 3.09 -6.97
CA HIS A 48 -8.91 2.42 -7.16
C HIS A 48 -8.01 2.73 -5.97
N LEU A 49 -7.60 1.69 -5.26
CA LEU A 49 -6.72 1.83 -4.09
C LEU A 49 -5.40 2.47 -4.54
N PRO A 50 -4.85 3.47 -3.83
CA PRO A 50 -3.56 4.05 -4.20
C PRO A 50 -2.44 3.00 -4.10
N ASP A 51 -1.28 3.28 -4.68
CA ASP A 51 -0.10 2.45 -4.44
C ASP A 51 0.55 2.86 -3.11
N ILE A 52 0.95 1.88 -2.28
CA ILE A 52 1.66 2.10 -1.01
C ILE A 52 2.90 1.25 -1.05
N ARG A 53 4.05 1.91 -1.14
CA ARG A 53 5.33 1.24 -1.39
C ARG A 53 5.99 0.80 -0.10
N GLY A 54 5.74 1.54 0.97
CA GLY A 54 6.20 1.23 2.31
C GLY A 54 5.64 -0.10 2.80
N THR A 55 6.54 -1.03 3.09
CA THR A 55 6.24 -2.26 3.85
C THR A 55 6.16 -2.01 5.34
N ASP A 56 6.52 -0.80 5.80
CA ASP A 56 6.62 -0.48 7.22
C ASP A 56 5.27 -0.54 7.92
N ASP A 57 5.24 -1.12 9.12
CA ASP A 57 4.02 -1.15 9.93
C ASP A 57 3.53 0.25 10.29
N ALA A 58 4.39 1.27 10.15
CA ALA A 58 4.05 2.66 10.44
C ALA A 58 2.97 3.20 9.49
N ILE A 59 3.04 2.98 8.17
CA ILE A 59 1.93 3.39 7.30
C ILE A 59 0.71 2.48 7.48
N TRP A 60 0.93 1.17 7.58
CA TRP A 60 -0.15 0.19 7.63
C TRP A 60 -0.98 0.23 8.91
N ARG A 61 -0.43 0.69 10.05
CA ARG A 61 -1.23 0.93 11.28
C ARG A 61 -2.20 2.11 11.17
N ARG A 62 -2.02 2.99 10.17
CA ARG A 62 -2.85 4.20 9.97
C ARG A 62 -3.98 3.96 8.97
N ILE A 63 -3.82 2.98 8.09
CA ILE A 63 -4.73 2.72 6.98
C ILE A 63 -5.80 1.74 7.41
N HIS A 64 -7.06 2.11 7.18
CA HIS A 64 -8.22 1.27 7.42
C HIS A 64 -9.05 1.22 6.15
N LEU A 65 -8.94 0.14 5.39
CA LEU A 65 -9.75 -0.06 4.19
C LEU A 65 -11.15 -0.51 4.59
N ILE A 66 -12.15 0.35 4.38
CA ILE A 66 -13.57 0.04 4.59
C ILE A 66 -14.18 -0.32 3.23
N PRO A 67 -14.45 -1.62 2.96
CA PRO A 67 -14.92 -2.03 1.64
C PRO A 67 -16.44 -1.82 1.52
N PHE A 68 -16.85 -0.87 0.68
CA PHE A 68 -18.25 -0.67 0.28
C PHE A 68 -18.61 -1.63 -0.85
N LYS A 69 -18.96 -2.88 -0.50
CA LYS A 69 -19.21 -3.96 -1.48
C LYS A 69 -20.61 -3.96 -2.09
N GLN A 70 -21.57 -3.28 -1.44
CA GLN A 70 -22.97 -3.29 -1.88
C GLN A 70 -23.16 -2.33 -3.06
N GLN A 71 -23.74 -2.83 -4.14
CA GLN A 71 -24.20 -2.02 -5.25
C GLN A 71 -25.72 -1.84 -5.18
N PHE A 72 -26.19 -0.62 -5.46
CA PHE A 72 -27.61 -0.29 -5.48
C PHE A 72 -28.01 0.08 -6.92
N THR A 73 -28.77 -0.79 -7.58
CA THR A 73 -29.18 -0.61 -8.98
C THR A 73 -30.69 -0.88 -9.17
N GLY A 74 -31.29 -0.22 -10.16
CA GLY A 74 -32.71 -0.39 -10.47
C GLY A 74 -33.62 -0.19 -9.26
N LYS A 75 -34.39 -1.22 -8.91
CA LYS A 75 -35.39 -1.18 -7.83
C LYS A 75 -34.77 -1.05 -6.43
N SER A 76 -33.50 -1.38 -6.23
CA SER A 76 -32.83 -1.22 -4.93
C SER A 76 -32.23 0.19 -4.74
N CYS A 77 -32.28 1.04 -5.76
CA CYS A 77 -31.80 2.41 -5.69
C CYS A 77 -32.95 3.35 -5.27
N ASP A 78 -32.90 3.83 -4.02
CA ASP A 78 -33.88 4.79 -3.51
C ASP A 78 -33.47 6.22 -3.88
N SER A 79 -34.10 6.79 -4.91
CA SER A 79 -33.86 8.17 -5.35
C SER A 79 -34.23 9.22 -4.31
N LYS A 80 -35.01 8.87 -3.28
CA LYS A 80 -35.41 9.76 -2.18
C LYS A 80 -34.60 9.53 -0.91
N LEU A 81 -33.56 8.70 -0.93
CA LEU A 81 -32.77 8.34 0.25
C LEU A 81 -32.26 9.57 1.01
N ARG A 82 -31.73 10.57 0.29
CA ARG A 82 -31.23 11.81 0.90
C ARG A 82 -32.30 12.50 1.73
N ASN A 83 -33.49 12.72 1.15
CA ASN A 83 -34.60 13.38 1.82
C ASN A 83 -35.10 12.58 3.04
N LYS A 84 -35.03 11.24 2.99
CA LYS A 84 -35.37 10.39 4.13
C LYS A 84 -34.34 10.57 5.26
N LEU A 85 -33.05 10.55 4.95
CA LEU A 85 -31.98 10.76 5.92
C LEU A 85 -32.03 12.16 6.55
N GLU A 86 -32.35 13.19 5.76
CA GLU A 86 -32.49 14.57 6.26
C GLU A 86 -33.62 14.72 7.29
N ARG A 87 -34.72 13.95 7.15
CA ARG A 87 -35.81 13.94 8.14
C ARG A 87 -35.44 13.24 9.45
N GLU A 88 -34.45 12.35 9.41
CA GLU A 88 -34.00 11.53 10.54
C GLU A 88 -32.72 12.09 11.20
N LEU A 89 -32.29 13.31 10.87
CA LEU A 89 -31.01 13.87 11.33
C LEU A 89 -30.84 13.84 12.86
N SER A 90 -31.90 14.14 13.61
CA SER A 90 -31.87 14.08 15.08
C SER A 90 -31.63 12.65 15.58
N GLY A 91 -32.25 11.66 14.95
CA GLY A 91 -32.05 10.24 15.25
C GLY A 91 -30.64 9.75 14.90
N ILE A 92 -30.12 10.16 13.73
CA ILE A 92 -28.75 9.86 13.30
C ILE A 92 -27.73 10.47 14.27
N LEU A 93 -27.94 11.72 14.69
CA LEU A 93 -27.08 12.38 15.67
C LEU A 93 -27.14 11.66 17.03
N ALA A 94 -28.34 11.31 17.52
CA ALA A 94 -28.49 10.56 18.77
C ALA A 94 -27.82 9.18 18.71
N TRP A 95 -27.86 8.51 17.55
CA TRP A 95 -27.11 7.27 17.32
C TRP A 95 -25.59 7.50 17.33
N ALA A 96 -25.09 8.54 16.67
CA ALA A 96 -23.68 8.89 16.66
C ALA A 96 -23.15 9.26 18.06
N VAL A 97 -23.92 9.98 18.87
CA VAL A 97 -23.57 10.31 20.25
C VAL A 97 -23.48 9.05 21.12
N ARG A 98 -24.44 8.13 20.99
CA ARG A 98 -24.38 6.84 21.69
C ARG A 98 -23.12 6.04 21.30
N GLY A 99 -22.81 5.98 20.01
CA GLY A 99 -21.59 5.35 19.51
C GLY A 99 -20.31 6.02 20.02
N CYS A 100 -20.29 7.35 20.14
CA CYS A 100 -19.17 8.09 20.74
C CYS A 100 -18.96 7.71 22.22
N LEU A 101 -20.04 7.63 23.01
CA LEU A 101 -19.96 7.22 24.41
C LEU A 101 -19.48 5.77 24.57
N GLU A 102 -19.93 4.87 23.69
CA GLU A 102 -19.44 3.49 23.66
C GLU A 102 -17.95 3.42 23.30
N TRP A 103 -17.53 4.17 22.28
CA TRP A 103 -16.13 4.29 21.90
C TRP A 103 -15.26 4.79 23.05
N GLN A 104 -15.69 5.83 23.77
CA GLN A 104 -14.92 6.35 24.91
C GLN A 104 -14.74 5.32 26.04
N ARG A 105 -15.68 4.39 26.21
CA ARG A 105 -15.62 3.34 27.24
C ARG A 105 -14.77 2.14 26.80
N SER A 106 -14.93 1.70 25.57
CA SER A 106 -14.42 0.39 25.11
C SER A 106 -13.32 0.48 24.07
N GLY A 107 -13.04 1.67 23.52
CA GLY A 107 -12.19 1.84 22.34
C GLY A 107 -12.94 1.56 21.03
N LEU A 108 -12.40 2.04 19.90
CA LEU A 108 -13.07 1.94 18.59
C LEU A 108 -12.99 0.52 18.02
N GLY A 109 -11.92 -0.21 18.38
CA GLY A 109 -11.58 -1.48 17.77
C GLY A 109 -11.36 -1.38 16.25
N VAL A 110 -11.18 -2.53 15.61
CA VAL A 110 -11.17 -2.64 14.15
C VAL A 110 -12.03 -3.82 13.78
N ALA A 111 -13.05 -3.60 12.94
CA ALA A 111 -13.92 -4.67 12.46
C ALA A 111 -13.10 -5.72 11.68
N SER A 112 -13.47 -7.00 11.82
CA SER A 112 -12.76 -8.12 11.16
C SER A 112 -12.70 -7.95 9.64
N VAL A 113 -13.78 -7.47 9.02
CA VAL A 113 -13.84 -7.19 7.58
C VAL A 113 -12.86 -6.09 7.14
N VAL A 114 -12.67 -5.05 7.96
CA VAL A 114 -11.72 -3.96 7.70
C VAL A 114 -10.28 -4.47 7.87
N LYS A 115 -10.03 -5.28 8.90
CA LYS A 115 -8.73 -5.90 9.13
C LYS A 115 -8.32 -6.81 7.97
N ALA A 116 -9.24 -7.66 7.52
CA ALA A 116 -9.00 -8.56 6.38
C ALA A 116 -8.76 -7.75 5.09
N ALA A 117 -9.62 -6.79 4.76
CA ALA A 117 -9.47 -5.97 3.56
C ALA A 117 -8.14 -5.19 3.55
N THR A 118 -7.75 -4.60 4.68
CA THR A 118 -6.47 -3.89 4.80
C THR A 118 -5.27 -4.84 4.63
N LEU A 119 -5.36 -6.05 5.17
CA LEU A 119 -4.29 -7.06 5.05
C LEU A 119 -4.13 -7.54 3.61
N ASP A 120 -5.23 -7.80 2.91
CA ASP A 120 -5.20 -8.20 1.51
C ASP A 120 -4.64 -7.08 0.64
N TYR A 121 -5.07 -5.85 0.88
CA TYR A 121 -4.48 -4.67 0.23
C TYR A 121 -2.98 -4.55 0.47
N ARG A 122 -2.50 -4.75 1.71
CA ARG A 122 -1.06 -4.77 2.02
C ARG A 122 -0.30 -5.83 1.23
N ARG A 123 -0.87 -7.02 1.09
CA ARG A 123 -0.25 -8.13 0.34
C ARG A 123 -0.18 -7.82 -1.15
N GLU A 124 -1.23 -7.21 -1.70
CA GLU A 124 -1.29 -6.82 -3.11
C GLU A 124 -0.31 -5.68 -3.44
N SER A 125 -0.09 -4.75 -2.51
CA SER A 125 0.88 -3.66 -2.64
C SER A 125 2.33 -4.08 -2.44
N ASP A 126 2.61 -5.30 -1.95
CA ASP A 126 3.98 -5.78 -1.76
C ASP A 126 4.62 -6.22 -3.08
N GLN A 127 5.18 -5.25 -3.78
CA GLN A 127 5.87 -5.42 -5.05
C GLN A 127 6.96 -6.51 -5.00
N ILE A 128 7.72 -6.60 -3.91
CA ILE A 128 8.79 -7.58 -3.74
C ILE A 128 8.22 -8.98 -3.55
N ALA A 129 7.17 -9.13 -2.75
CA ALA A 129 6.48 -10.42 -2.61
C ALA A 129 5.96 -10.93 -3.97
N ARG A 130 5.37 -10.03 -4.76
CA ARG A 130 4.87 -10.35 -6.11
C ARG A 130 6.01 -10.75 -7.05
N PHE A 131 7.09 -9.99 -7.08
CA PHE A 131 8.29 -10.32 -7.86
C PHE A 131 8.84 -11.71 -7.48
N LEU A 132 9.04 -11.96 -6.18
CA LEU A 132 9.56 -13.24 -5.69
C LEU A 132 8.66 -14.42 -6.07
N LYS A 133 7.34 -14.27 -5.97
CA LYS A 133 6.38 -15.31 -6.36
C LYS A 133 6.44 -15.63 -7.85
N GLU A 134 6.61 -14.61 -8.67
CA GLU A 134 6.47 -14.76 -10.12
C GLU A 134 7.75 -15.08 -10.85
N ARG A 135 8.88 -14.49 -10.45
CA ARG A 135 10.15 -14.60 -11.16
C ARG A 135 11.19 -15.45 -10.44
N CYS A 136 11.00 -15.72 -9.15
CA CYS A 136 11.97 -16.47 -8.36
C CYS A 136 11.52 -17.89 -8.00
N SER A 137 12.49 -18.78 -7.84
CA SER A 137 12.37 -20.08 -7.19
C SER A 137 12.97 -19.99 -5.78
N ARG A 138 12.43 -20.77 -4.83
CA ARG A 138 12.92 -20.83 -3.44
C ARG A 138 13.22 -22.27 -3.03
N ARG A 139 14.02 -22.98 -3.82
CA ARG A 139 14.52 -24.31 -3.46
C ARG A 139 15.73 -24.15 -2.55
N GLY A 140 15.99 -25.14 -1.69
CA GLY A 140 17.00 -25.02 -0.62
C GLY A 140 18.41 -24.66 -1.11
N ASP A 141 18.78 -25.14 -2.29
CA ASP A 141 20.10 -24.91 -2.88
C ASP A 141 20.14 -23.72 -3.86
N ASP A 142 19.01 -23.04 -4.07
CA ASP A 142 18.94 -21.93 -5.02
C ASP A 142 19.79 -20.75 -4.54
N GLN A 143 20.56 -20.19 -5.47
CA GLN A 143 21.34 -18.99 -5.26
C GLN A 143 21.29 -18.11 -6.51
N ALA A 144 21.26 -16.80 -6.28
CA ALA A 144 21.39 -15.80 -7.33
C ALA A 144 22.25 -14.65 -6.84
N SER A 145 22.98 -14.03 -7.76
CA SER A 145 23.71 -12.80 -7.48
C SER A 145 22.73 -11.64 -7.28
N GLY A 146 23.17 -10.62 -6.54
CA GLY A 146 22.37 -9.40 -6.40
C GLY A 146 22.18 -8.65 -7.72
N HIS A 147 23.11 -8.81 -8.66
CA HIS A 147 22.97 -8.24 -9.99
C HIS A 147 21.85 -8.91 -10.77
N GLU A 148 21.87 -10.25 -10.89
CA GLU A 148 20.83 -11.02 -11.58
C GLU A 148 19.44 -10.75 -11.00
N LEU A 149 19.30 -10.74 -9.67
CA LEU A 149 18.00 -10.49 -9.03
C LEU A 149 17.48 -9.08 -9.29
N TYR A 150 18.36 -8.07 -9.19
CA TYR A 150 17.95 -6.68 -9.38
C TYR A 150 17.63 -6.35 -10.84
N GLU A 151 18.38 -6.93 -11.78
CA GLU A 151 18.10 -6.83 -13.21
C GLU A 151 16.75 -7.47 -13.55
N ALA A 152 16.51 -8.70 -13.10
CA ALA A 152 15.24 -9.39 -13.28
C ALA A 152 14.06 -8.63 -12.66
N TYR A 153 14.27 -8.03 -11.48
CA TYR A 153 13.29 -7.20 -10.80
C TYR A 153 12.99 -5.91 -11.57
N SER A 154 14.02 -5.22 -12.05
CA SER A 154 13.87 -3.99 -12.84
C SER A 154 13.11 -4.25 -14.13
N GLN A 155 13.43 -5.35 -14.82
CA GLN A 155 12.71 -5.78 -16.00
C GLN A 155 11.25 -6.13 -15.68
N TRP A 156 11.00 -6.89 -14.61
CA TRP A 156 9.64 -7.24 -14.19
C TRP A 156 8.79 -6.02 -13.83
N CYS A 157 9.38 -4.99 -13.20
CA CYS A 157 8.71 -3.72 -12.95
C CYS A 157 8.34 -3.02 -14.26
N SER A 158 9.30 -2.95 -15.21
CA SER A 158 9.10 -2.37 -16.54
C SER A 158 7.97 -3.07 -17.31
N ASP A 159 7.97 -4.41 -17.35
CA ASP A 159 6.94 -5.24 -17.99
C ASP A 159 5.53 -4.94 -17.47
N ARG A 160 5.42 -4.41 -16.25
CA ARG A 160 4.16 -4.11 -15.56
C ARG A 160 3.82 -2.63 -15.50
N GLY A 161 4.66 -1.77 -16.08
CA GLY A 161 4.53 -0.32 -15.98
C GLY A 161 4.72 0.21 -14.56
N GLU A 162 5.35 -0.58 -13.68
CA GLU A 162 5.70 -0.21 -12.31
C GLU A 162 7.12 0.38 -12.28
N LYS A 163 7.40 1.27 -11.32
CA LYS A 163 8.74 1.83 -11.14
C LYS A 163 9.54 0.94 -10.19
N PRO A 164 10.76 0.49 -10.55
CA PRO A 164 11.60 -0.25 -9.62
C PRO A 164 12.10 0.67 -8.50
N GLU A 165 12.20 0.11 -7.30
CA GLU A 165 12.90 0.75 -6.20
C GLU A 165 14.42 0.73 -6.41
N SER A 166 15.14 1.56 -5.65
CA SER A 166 16.62 1.52 -5.67
C SER A 166 17.16 0.15 -5.26
N ASN A 167 18.33 -0.24 -5.78
CA ASN A 167 18.97 -1.51 -5.43
C ASN A 167 19.18 -1.68 -3.91
N ASN A 168 19.49 -0.58 -3.19
CA ASN A 168 19.61 -0.62 -1.73
C ASN A 168 18.27 -0.92 -1.04
N THR A 169 17.17 -0.30 -1.50
CA THR A 169 15.83 -0.55 -0.95
C THR A 169 15.37 -1.97 -1.28
N PHE A 170 15.57 -2.42 -2.51
CA PHE A 170 15.32 -3.79 -2.96
C PHE A 170 16.05 -4.81 -2.07
N ALA A 171 17.35 -4.63 -1.85
CA ALA A 171 18.15 -5.50 -1.00
C ALA A 171 17.66 -5.53 0.47
N LYS A 172 17.20 -4.39 1.00
CA LYS A 172 16.60 -4.31 2.34
C LYS A 172 15.28 -5.08 2.40
N ARG A 173 14.39 -4.87 1.42
CA ARG A 173 13.09 -5.57 1.37
C ARG A 173 13.24 -7.07 1.13
N LEU A 174 14.23 -7.52 0.35
CA LEU A 174 14.53 -8.96 0.25
C LEU A 174 14.84 -9.58 1.62
N ALA A 175 15.57 -8.86 2.49
CA ALA A 175 15.85 -9.33 3.85
C ALA A 175 14.57 -9.38 4.72
N GLU A 176 13.66 -8.42 4.56
CA GLU A 176 12.33 -8.43 5.22
C GLU A 176 11.50 -9.67 4.79
N HIS A 177 11.73 -10.17 3.57
CA HIS A 177 11.15 -11.42 3.05
C HIS A 177 11.93 -12.70 3.42
N GLY A 178 12.89 -12.58 4.35
CA GLY A 178 13.68 -13.70 4.87
C GLY A 178 14.79 -14.19 3.93
N ILE A 179 15.18 -13.37 2.94
CA ILE A 179 16.24 -13.71 1.99
C ILE A 179 17.56 -13.11 2.47
N GLY A 180 18.41 -13.97 3.02
CA GLY A 180 19.74 -13.59 3.51
C GLY A 180 20.75 -13.35 2.38
N LYS A 181 21.66 -12.39 2.60
CA LYS A 181 22.77 -12.08 1.69
C LYS A 181 24.12 -12.46 2.29
N LYS A 182 25.05 -12.92 1.45
CA LYS A 182 26.46 -13.18 1.78
C LYS A 182 27.36 -12.47 0.78
N ARG A 183 28.43 -11.84 1.26
CA ARG A 183 29.45 -11.26 0.38
C ARG A 183 30.45 -12.33 -0.03
N THR A 184 30.79 -12.35 -1.32
CA THR A 184 31.72 -13.29 -1.95
C THR A 184 32.71 -12.52 -2.83
N GLN A 185 33.73 -13.20 -3.35
CA GLN A 185 34.66 -12.60 -4.31
C GLN A 185 33.98 -12.14 -5.61
N LYS A 186 32.83 -12.76 -5.97
CA LYS A 186 32.02 -12.41 -7.14
C LYS A 186 30.93 -11.37 -6.83
N GLY A 187 30.91 -10.80 -5.63
CA GLY A 187 29.92 -9.84 -5.17
C GLY A 187 28.92 -10.41 -4.16
N THR A 188 27.77 -9.74 -4.01
CA THR A 188 26.71 -10.14 -3.07
C THR A 188 25.89 -11.28 -3.66
N MET A 189 25.77 -12.38 -2.91
CA MET A 189 24.95 -13.56 -3.25
C MET A 189 23.80 -13.70 -2.27
N TYR A 190 22.62 -14.09 -2.77
CA TYR A 190 21.45 -14.40 -1.96
C TYR A 190 21.23 -15.91 -1.93
N LYS A 191 20.90 -16.46 -0.75
CA LYS A 191 20.68 -17.90 -0.54
C LYS A 191 19.20 -18.24 -0.38
N GLY A 192 18.81 -19.43 -0.85
CA GLY A 192 17.43 -19.90 -0.80
C GLY A 192 16.51 -19.15 -1.77
N VAL A 193 17.11 -18.46 -2.76
CA VAL A 193 16.39 -17.79 -3.84
C VAL A 193 17.20 -17.87 -5.12
N GLY A 194 16.53 -18.22 -6.21
CA GLY A 194 17.04 -18.26 -7.57
C GLY A 194 16.03 -17.62 -8.52
N LEU A 195 16.43 -17.37 -9.76
CA LEU A 195 15.48 -17.02 -10.82
C LEU A 195 14.93 -18.30 -11.44
N LYS A 196 13.63 -18.32 -11.77
CA LYS A 196 13.05 -19.44 -12.53
C LYS A 196 13.75 -19.59 -13.87
N GLU A 197 13.91 -20.82 -14.37
CA GLU A 197 14.62 -21.12 -15.63
C GLU A 197 14.13 -20.28 -16.81
N GLU A 198 12.81 -20.11 -16.92
CA GLU A 198 12.15 -19.27 -17.94
C GLU A 198 12.56 -17.78 -17.89
N VAL A 199 12.99 -17.30 -16.72
CA VAL A 199 13.45 -15.92 -16.52
C VAL A 199 14.94 -15.82 -16.82
N ARG A 200 15.75 -16.81 -16.41
CA ARG A 200 17.20 -16.84 -16.69
C ARG A 200 17.47 -16.86 -18.19
N GLY A 201 16.73 -17.68 -18.96
CA GLY A 201 16.89 -17.76 -20.41
C GLY A 201 16.60 -16.45 -21.16
N LYS A 202 15.71 -15.60 -20.61
CA LYS A 202 15.40 -14.29 -21.20
C LYS A 202 16.48 -13.24 -20.92
N LEU A 203 17.15 -13.30 -19.78
CA LEU A 203 18.23 -12.37 -19.42
C LEU A 203 19.51 -12.64 -20.24
N THR A 204 19.79 -13.90 -20.54
CA THR A 204 20.96 -14.28 -21.34
C THR A 204 20.78 -14.02 -22.84
N GLY A 205 19.54 -13.98 -23.35
CA GLY A 205 19.23 -13.81 -24.77
C GLY A 205 19.20 -12.36 -25.28
N SER A 206 19.18 -11.36 -24.39
CA SER A 206 19.16 -9.93 -24.74
C SER A 206 20.54 -9.31 -25.01
N GLY A 207 21.61 -10.12 -24.96
CA GLY A 207 22.99 -9.69 -25.23
C GLY A 207 23.51 -10.00 -26.64
N GLU A 208 22.73 -10.65 -27.50
CA GLU A 208 23.08 -10.93 -28.90
C GLU A 208 22.07 -10.25 -29.83
N SER A 209 22.27 -8.96 -30.07
CA SER A 209 21.66 -8.21 -31.18
C SER A 209 22.53 -7.02 -31.54
#